data_AF-A0A833ECQ2-F1
#
_entry.id   AF-A0A833ECQ2-F1
#
_cell.length_a   1.000
_cell.length_b   1.000
_cell.length_c   1.000
_cell.angle_alpha   90.00
_cell.angle_beta   90.00
_cell.angle_gamma   90.00
#
_symmetry.space_group_name_H-M   'P 1'
#
loop_
_entity.id
_entity.type
_entity.pdbx_description
1 polymer ?
#
loop_
_entity_poly.entity_id
_entity_poly.type
_entity_poly.pdbx_seq_one_letter_code
_entity_poly.pdbx_strand_id
1 'polypeptide(L)'
;MAVLRWLGHAAWQIELDGKVILIDPFLSQNPAAAVKPEDIEKVDYVIVSHEHFDHLGDAFEICKRTGALFIAMYELKVKADENGVQRTFGANIGGPFTADGLK
;
A
#
# COMPACT_ATOMS: atom_id res chain seq x y z
N MET A 1 -10.97 16.41 5.48
CA MET A 1 -11.93 15.36 5.90
C MET A 1 -11.36 14.04 5.40
N ALA A 2 -11.36 13.01 6.24
CA ALA A 2 -10.87 11.70 5.85
C ALA A 2 -12.06 10.79 5.52
N VAL A 3 -11.96 10.01 4.44
CA VAL A 3 -12.91 8.94 4.13
C VAL A 3 -12.16 7.62 4.19
N LEU A 4 -12.67 6.68 4.99
CA LEU A 4 -12.07 5.36 5.16
C LEU A 4 -13.04 4.32 4.60
N ARG A 5 -12.54 3.48 3.70
CA ARG A 5 -13.25 2.34 3.14
C ARG A 5 -12.51 1.06 3.50
N TRP A 6 -13.19 0.18 4.22
CA TRP A 6 -12.69 -1.16 4.48
C TRP A 6 -12.83 -2.02 3.23
N LEU A 7 -11.76 -2.71 2.84
CA LEU A 7 -11.72 -3.55 1.65
C LEU A 7 -11.69 -5.05 1.98
N GLY A 8 -11.71 -5.42 3.27
CA GLY A 8 -11.67 -6.81 3.75
C GLY A 8 -10.35 -7.13 4.46
N HIS A 9 -10.38 -8.02 5.46
CA HIS A 9 -9.22 -8.34 6.31
C HIS A 9 -8.55 -7.06 6.87
N ALA A 10 -7.25 -6.86 6.60
CA ALA A 10 -6.48 -5.68 6.96
C ALA A 10 -6.45 -4.60 5.87
N ALA A 11 -7.10 -4.83 4.72
CA ALA A 11 -7.05 -3.92 3.58
C ALA A 11 -7.94 -2.69 3.79
N TRP A 12 -7.37 -1.50 3.64
CA TRP A 12 -8.08 -0.22 3.71
C TRP A 12 -7.73 0.68 2.54
N GLN A 13 -8.72 1.41 2.04
CA GLN A 13 -8.52 2.59 1.21
C GLN A 13 -8.87 3.83 2.04
N ILE A 14 -7.95 4.78 2.09
CA ILE A 14 -8.12 6.04 2.82
C ILE A 14 -7.95 7.19 1.85
N GLU A 15 -8.93 8.07 1.81
CA GLU A 15 -8.85 9.35 1.12
C GLU A 15 -8.61 10.44 2.16
N LEU A 16 -7.47 11.11 2.05
CA LEU A 16 -7.04 12.17 2.96
C LEU A 16 -6.34 13.26 2.17
N ASP A 17 -6.79 14.51 2.33
CA ASP A 17 -6.18 15.70 1.72
C ASP A 17 -5.94 15.57 0.20
N GLY A 18 -6.89 14.94 -0.51
CA GLY A 18 -6.83 14.73 -1.96
C GLY A 18 -5.91 13.59 -2.40
N LYS A 19 -5.34 12.84 -1.45
CA LYS A 19 -4.50 11.66 -1.66
C LYS A 19 -5.27 10.38 -1.38
N VAL A 20 -4.96 9.35 -2.15
CA VAL A 20 -5.49 7.99 -1.94
C VAL A 20 -4.37 7.12 -1.37
N ILE A 21 -4.64 6.49 -0.24
CA ILE A 21 -3.72 5.60 0.47
C ILE A 21 -4.33 4.21 0.52
N LEU A 22 -3.55 3.19 0.22
CA LEU A 22 -3.89 1.79 0.50
C LEU A 22 -3.04 1.26 1.64
N ILE A 23 -3.67 0.54 2.56
CA ILE A 23 -2.99 -0.17 3.64
C ILE A 23 -3.23 -1.67 3.44
N ASP A 24 -2.17 -2.47 3.54
CA ASP A 24 -2.18 -3.94 3.51
C ASP A 24 -3.12 -4.54 2.43
N PRO A 25 -2.88 -4.28 1.13
CA PRO A 25 -3.83 -4.58 0.05
C PRO A 25 -3.86 -6.06 -0.34
N PHE A 26 -4.29 -6.92 0.58
CA PHE A 26 -4.64 -8.32 0.32
C PHE A 26 -6.03 -8.42 -0.32
N LEU A 27 -6.08 -8.53 -1.66
CA LEU A 27 -7.31 -8.46 -2.45
C LEU A 27 -7.53 -9.71 -3.29
N SER A 28 -6.59 -10.11 -4.14
CA SER A 28 -6.77 -11.21 -5.11
C SER A 28 -7.17 -12.54 -4.48
N GLN A 29 -6.61 -12.85 -3.32
CA GLN A 29 -6.82 -14.10 -2.60
C GLN A 29 -7.72 -13.93 -1.36
N ASN A 30 -8.26 -12.73 -1.15
CA ASN A 30 -9.10 -12.44 -0.01
C ASN A 30 -10.57 -12.74 -0.34
N PRO A 31 -11.20 -13.76 0.29
CA PRO A 31 -12.58 -14.12 0.01
C PRO A 31 -13.59 -13.04 0.43
N ALA A 32 -13.17 -12.09 1.27
CA ALA A 32 -13.97 -10.95 1.72
C ALA A 32 -13.59 -9.64 1.01
N ALA A 33 -12.79 -9.69 -0.07
CA ALA A 33 -12.36 -8.50 -0.80
C ALA A 33 -13.57 -7.72 -1.34
N ALA A 34 -13.65 -6.43 -1.01
CA ALA A 34 -14.71 -5.55 -1.50
C ALA A 34 -14.49 -5.07 -2.94
N VAL A 35 -13.27 -5.24 -3.47
CA VAL A 35 -12.83 -4.83 -4.81
C VAL A 35 -11.76 -5.80 -5.31
N LYS A 36 -11.52 -5.82 -6.62
CA LYS A 36 -10.36 -6.49 -7.20
C LYS A 36 -9.15 -5.53 -7.24
N PRO A 37 -7.92 -6.03 -7.25
CA PRO A 37 -6.74 -5.18 -7.39
C PRO A 37 -6.76 -4.33 -8.66
N GLU A 38 -7.35 -4.82 -9.75
CA GLU A 38 -7.42 -4.10 -11.04
C GLU A 38 -8.37 -2.90 -10.99
N ASP A 39 -9.36 -2.90 -10.10
CA ASP A 39 -10.31 -1.80 -9.92
C ASP A 39 -9.66 -0.56 -9.29
N ILE A 40 -8.44 -0.70 -8.77
CA ILE A 40 -7.65 0.39 -8.19
C ILE A 40 -6.89 1.11 -9.31
N GLU A 41 -7.53 2.11 -9.88
CA GLU A 41 -6.95 2.91 -10.96
C GLU A 41 -5.98 3.99 -10.46
N LYS A 42 -6.25 4.55 -9.28
CA LYS A 42 -5.46 5.62 -8.68
C LYS A 42 -5.17 5.35 -7.21
N VAL A 43 -3.89 5.36 -6.86
CA VAL A 43 -3.39 5.38 -5.49
C VAL A 43 -2.10 6.18 -5.45
N ASP A 44 -1.91 6.99 -4.42
CA ASP A 44 -0.69 7.79 -4.22
C ASP A 44 0.32 7.03 -3.36
N TYR A 45 -0.16 6.29 -2.35
CA TYR A 45 0.67 5.56 -1.39
C TYR A 45 0.13 4.15 -1.12
N VAL A 46 1.03 3.18 -1.04
CA VAL A 46 0.71 1.84 -0.53
C VAL A 46 1.59 1.57 0.68
N ILE A 47 0.97 1.34 1.82
CA ILE A 47 1.65 1.11 3.10
C ILE A 47 1.43 -0.35 3.50
N VAL A 48 2.53 -1.07 3.74
CA VAL A 48 2.47 -2.48 4.16
C VAL A 48 3.10 -2.64 5.53
N SER A 49 2.33 -3.23 6.45
CA SER A 49 2.72 -3.43 7.85
C SER A 49 3.84 -4.45 8.02
N HIS A 50 3.72 -5.60 7.35
CA HIS A 50 4.72 -6.68 7.34
C HIS A 50 4.53 -7.62 6.14
N GLU A 51 5.48 -8.53 5.92
CA GLU A 51 5.59 -9.33 4.69
C GLU A 51 4.60 -10.51 4.58
N HIS A 52 3.80 -10.83 5.60
CA HIS A 52 2.86 -11.94 5.46
C HIS A 52 1.93 -11.73 4.26
N PHE A 53 1.61 -12.82 3.56
CA PHE A 53 0.92 -12.76 2.25
C PHE A 53 -0.47 -12.13 2.34
N ASP A 54 -1.13 -12.24 3.49
CA ASP A 54 -2.43 -11.66 3.83
C ASP A 54 -2.36 -10.17 4.21
N HIS A 55 -1.16 -9.58 4.20
CA HIS A 55 -0.93 -8.14 4.34
C HIS A 55 -0.23 -7.54 3.11
N LEU A 56 0.86 -8.16 2.64
CA LEU A 56 1.57 -7.71 1.44
C LEU A 56 0.66 -7.78 0.20
N GLY A 57 -0.04 -8.90 0.03
CA GLY A 57 -1.03 -9.09 -1.02
C GLY A 57 -0.58 -8.62 -2.40
N ASP A 58 -1.37 -7.72 -2.98
CA ASP A 58 -1.21 -7.20 -4.33
C ASP A 58 -0.38 -5.90 -4.39
N ALA A 59 0.28 -5.51 -3.29
CA ALA A 59 0.93 -4.20 -3.15
C ALA A 59 1.95 -3.91 -4.26
N PHE A 60 2.84 -4.85 -4.56
CA PHE A 60 3.89 -4.63 -5.57
C PHE A 60 3.32 -4.40 -6.97
N GLU A 61 2.32 -5.21 -7.36
CA GLU A 61 1.67 -5.05 -8.67
C GLU A 61 0.88 -3.75 -8.77
N ILE A 62 0.17 -3.38 -7.70
CA ILE A 62 -0.54 -2.10 -7.60
C ILE A 62 0.46 -0.94 -7.73
N CYS A 63 1.58 -0.95 -7.01
CA CYS A 63 2.61 0.09 -7.10
C CYS A 63 3.24 0.17 -8.50
N LYS A 64 3.56 -0.96 -9.13
CA LYS A 64 4.11 -0.99 -10.49
C LYS A 64 3.15 -0.40 -11.52
N ARG A 65 1.85 -0.70 -11.42
CA ARG A 65 0.83 -0.20 -12.34
C ARG A 65 0.51 1.28 -12.15
N THR A 66 0.44 1.73 -10.90
CA THR A 66 -0.08 3.07 -10.56
C THR A 66 1.01 4.11 -10.35
N GLY A 67 2.25 3.68 -10.10
CA GLY A 67 3.35 4.57 -9.71
C GLY A 67 3.25 5.08 -8.26
N ALA A 68 2.40 4.45 -7.43
CA ALA A 68 2.30 4.77 -6.00
C ALA A 68 3.63 4.57 -5.29
N LEU A 69 3.87 5.38 -4.25
CA LEU A 69 4.98 5.18 -3.35
C LEU A 69 4.70 3.99 -2.42
N PHE A 70 5.51 2.94 -2.52
CA PHE A 70 5.48 1.81 -1.61
C PHE A 70 6.23 2.15 -0.31
N ILE A 71 5.60 1.93 0.84
CA ILE A 71 6.15 2.26 2.15
C ILE A 71 6.04 1.03 3.05
N ALA A 72 7.17 0.58 3.58
CA ALA A 72 7.24 -0.56 4.48
C ALA A 72 8.53 -0.53 5.31
N MET A 73 8.75 -1.53 6.16
CA MET A 73 10.05 -1.72 6.80
C MET A 73 11.16 -1.84 5.74
N TYR A 74 12.38 -1.42 6.07
CA TYR A 74 13.51 -1.38 5.14
C TYR A 74 13.73 -2.68 4.36
N GLU A 75 13.69 -3.83 5.02
CA GLU A 75 13.85 -5.15 4.41
C GLU A 75 12.78 -5.44 3.35
N LEU A 76 11.53 -5.11 3.64
CA LEU A 76 10.43 -5.29 2.68
C LEU A 76 10.49 -4.27 1.54
N LYS A 77 10.99 -3.06 1.81
CA LYS A 77 11.31 -2.08 0.78
C LYS A 77 12.39 -2.58 -0.18
N VAL A 78 13.46 -3.21 0.33
CA VAL A 78 14.50 -3.83 -0.54
C VAL A 78 13.89 -4.90 -1.44
N LYS A 79 13.00 -5.75 -0.90
CA LYS A 79 12.28 -6.74 -1.70
C LYS A 79 11.38 -6.10 -2.77
N ALA A 80 10.75 -4.96 -2.46
CA ALA A 80 9.97 -4.20 -3.43
C ALA A 80 10.83 -3.66 -4.58
N ASP A 81 12.02 -3.13 -4.26
CA ASP A 81 12.99 -2.67 -5.28
C ASP A 81 13.41 -3.83 -6.19
N GLU A 82 13.76 -4.98 -5.60
CA GLU A 82 14.13 -6.21 -6.33
C GLU A 82 12.98 -6.73 -7.21
N ASN A 83 11.72 -6.51 -6.79
CA ASN A 83 10.53 -6.83 -7.57
C ASN A 83 10.19 -5.81 -8.67
N GLY A 84 10.99 -4.73 -8.79
CA GLY A 84 10.85 -3.72 -9.83
C GLY A 84 9.90 -2.56 -9.49
N VAL A 85 9.52 -2.39 -8.22
CA VAL A 85 8.77 -1.20 -7.79
C VAL A 85 9.68 0.03 -7.87
N GLN A 86 9.26 1.04 -8.64
CA GLN A 86 10.11 2.19 -8.96
C GLN A 86 10.19 3.25 -7.86
N ARG A 87 9.14 3.34 -7.02
CA ARG A 87 9.02 4.35 -5.95
C ARG A 87 8.82 3.65 -4.63
N THR A 88 9.84 3.66 -3.80
CA THR A 88 9.83 2.97 -2.51
C THR A 88 10.44 3.84 -1.40
N PHE A 89 9.94 3.67 -0.18
CA PHE A 89 10.45 4.33 1.02
C PHE A 89 10.60 3.31 2.15
N GLY A 90 11.82 3.18 2.68
CA GLY A 90 12.11 2.30 3.80
C GLY A 90 11.92 3.02 5.11
N ALA A 91 11.01 2.52 5.95
CA ALA A 91 10.78 2.99 7.31
C ALA A 91 11.32 1.98 8.34
N ASN A 92 11.26 2.34 9.62
CA ASN A 92 11.53 1.43 10.73
C ASN A 92 10.61 1.75 11.92
N ILE A 93 10.50 0.81 12.85
CA ILE A 93 9.58 0.87 13.99
C ILE A 93 9.84 2.15 14.80
N GLY A 94 8.78 2.92 15.01
CA GLY A 94 8.81 4.18 15.77
C GLY A 94 9.37 5.39 15.02
N GLY A 95 9.88 5.21 13.80
CA GLY A 95 10.33 6.31 12.95
C GLY A 95 9.15 6.96 12.21
N PRO A 96 8.90 8.27 12.35
CA PRO A 96 7.96 8.95 11.46
C PRO A 96 8.55 9.01 10.04
N PHE A 97 7.68 9.08 9.03
CA PHE A 97 8.11 9.38 7.67
C PHE A 97 7.38 10.61 7.16
N THR A 98 7.94 11.26 6.15
CA THR A 98 7.25 12.31 5.41
C THR A 98 7.56 12.11 3.94
N ALA A 99 6.52 11.92 3.15
CA ALA A 99 6.65 11.67 1.72
C ALA A 99 5.55 12.40 0.96
N ASP A 100 5.92 13.19 -0.05
CA ASP A 100 4.99 13.90 -0.96
C ASP A 100 3.83 14.65 -0.25
N GLY A 101 4.10 15.20 0.93
CA GLY A 101 3.12 15.94 1.73
C GLY A 101 2.28 15.09 2.69
N LEU A 102 2.41 13.76 2.69
CA LEU A 102 1.91 12.88 3.73
C LEU A 102 2.91 12.85 4.90
N LYS A 103 2.43 13.06 6.13
CA LYS A 103 3.22 13.04 7.37
C LYS A 103 2.57 12.14 8.42
#